data_AF-A0A6V7JHL6-F1
#
_entry.id   AF-A0A6V7JHL6-F1
#
_cell.length_a   1.000
_cell.length_b   1.000
_cell.length_c   1.000
_cell.angle_alpha   90.00
_cell.angle_beta   90.00
_cell.angle_gamma   90.00
#
_symmetry.space_group_name_H-M   'P 1'
#
loop_
_entity.id
_entity.type
_entity.pdbx_description
1 polymer ?
#
loop_
_entity_poly.entity_id
_entity_poly.type
_entity_poly.pdbx_seq_one_letter_code
_entity_poly.pdbx_strand_id
1 'polypeptide(L)'
;QGRLNQLGGVFINGRPLPHHIRYRIVQLAARGVRPCMISRELRVSHGCVSKILNRYQETGSIKPGVIGGSKPRVATPEVEAKIEQLKKEDPQIFSWQVREKLIK
;
A
#
# COMPACT_ATOMS: atom_id res chain seq x y z
N GLN A 1 12.23 -1.95 16.59
CA GLN A 1 13.59 -2.48 16.77
C GLN A 1 13.98 -3.28 15.54
N GLY A 2 15.16 -3.04 14.96
CA GLY A 2 15.67 -3.83 13.84
C GLY A 2 15.95 -5.26 14.26
N ARG A 3 15.55 -6.23 13.45
CA ARG A 3 15.81 -7.67 13.64
C ARG A 3 16.73 -8.18 12.54
N LEU A 4 17.39 -9.30 12.79
CA LEU A 4 18.17 -10.02 11.80
C LEU A 4 17.37 -11.20 11.24
N ASN A 5 17.44 -11.39 9.94
CA ASN A 5 16.92 -12.61 9.30
C ASN A 5 18.01 -13.71 9.26
N GLN A 6 17.65 -14.89 8.76
CA GLN A 6 18.56 -16.05 8.64
C GLN A 6 19.75 -15.82 7.69
N LEU A 7 19.66 -14.82 6.81
CA LEU A 7 20.74 -14.44 5.89
C LEU A 7 21.63 -13.33 6.49
N GLY A 8 21.38 -12.91 7.74
CA GLY A 8 22.10 -11.83 8.40
C GLY A 8 21.75 -10.42 7.91
N GLY A 9 20.60 -10.26 7.25
CA GLY A 9 20.09 -8.96 6.80
C GLY A 9 19.19 -8.31 7.85
N VAL A 10 19.33 -6.99 8.01
CA VAL A 10 18.55 -6.19 8.95
C VAL A 10 17.18 -5.85 8.35
N PHE A 11 16.12 -6.01 9.14
CA PHE A 11 14.77 -5.63 8.75
C PHE A 11 13.94 -5.14 9.94
N ILE A 12 12.80 -4.50 9.65
CA ILE A 12 11.86 -4.01 10.66
C ILE A 12 10.51 -4.71 10.42
N ASN A 13 10.03 -5.48 11.40
CA ASN A 13 8.73 -6.15 11.31
C ASN A 13 7.61 -5.15 11.00
N GLY A 14 6.71 -5.52 10.08
CA GLY A 14 5.55 -4.72 9.69
C GLY A 14 5.88 -3.47 8.85
N ARG A 15 7.16 -3.21 8.54
CA ARG A 15 7.57 -2.08 7.70
C ARG A 15 8.11 -2.58 6.35
N PRO A 16 7.90 -1.83 5.25
CA PRO A 16 8.54 -2.13 3.98
C PRO A 16 10.07 -2.11 4.07
N LEU A 17 10.73 -2.84 3.16
CA LEU A 17 12.17 -2.68 2.96
C LEU A 17 12.51 -1.22 2.55
N PRO A 18 13.68 -0.70 2.98
CA PRO A 18 14.14 0.61 2.57
C PRO A 18 14.18 0.77 1.05
N HIS A 19 13.89 1.98 0.58
CA HIS A 19 13.79 2.30 -0.85
C HIS A 19 15.05 1.91 -1.64
N HIS A 20 16.24 2.20 -1.10
CA HIS A 20 17.51 1.89 -1.74
C HIS A 20 17.73 0.37 -1.95
N ILE A 21 17.28 -0.48 -1.00
CA ILE A 21 17.36 -1.93 -1.15
C ILE A 21 16.39 -2.41 -2.23
N ARG A 22 15.16 -1.88 -2.25
CA ARG A 22 14.15 -2.22 -3.27
C ARG A 22 14.63 -1.85 -4.67
N TYR A 23 15.23 -0.66 -4.81
CA TYR A 23 15.88 -0.22 -6.05
C TYR A 23 17.01 -1.17 -6.46
N ARG A 24 17.89 -1.54 -5.52
CA ARG A 24 19.01 -2.45 -5.80
C ARG A 24 18.55 -3.84 -6.26
N ILE A 25 17.45 -4.37 -5.70
CA ILE A 25 16.84 -5.64 -6.15
C ILE A 25 16.48 -5.55 -7.65
N VAL A 26 15.76 -4.50 -8.05
CA VAL A 26 15.35 -4.30 -9.45
C VAL A 26 16.56 -4.07 -10.34
N GLN A 27 17.54 -3.28 -9.89
CA GLN A 27 18.78 -3.02 -10.63
C GLN A 27 19.57 -4.30 -10.92
N LEU A 28 19.72 -5.20 -9.94
CA LEU A 28 20.43 -6.47 -10.13
C LEU A 28 19.66 -7.40 -11.08
N ALA A 29 18.34 -7.47 -10.94
CA ALA A 29 17.51 -8.27 -11.84
C ALA A 29 17.59 -7.76 -13.29
N ALA A 30 17.59 -6.44 -13.50
CA ALA A 30 17.75 -5.82 -14.82
C ALA A 30 19.12 -6.13 -15.47
N ARG A 31 20.14 -6.44 -14.66
CA ARG A 31 21.45 -6.92 -15.13
C ARG A 31 21.50 -8.44 -15.36
N GLY A 32 20.36 -9.14 -15.29
CA GLY A 32 20.29 -10.58 -15.48
C GLY A 32 20.70 -11.41 -14.25
N VAL A 33 20.89 -10.79 -13.08
CA VAL A 33 21.25 -11.54 -11.87
C VAL A 33 20.04 -12.36 -11.40
N ARG A 34 20.25 -13.66 -11.16
CA ARG A 34 19.18 -14.56 -10.72
C ARG A 34 18.61 -14.13 -9.35
N PRO A 35 17.28 -14.22 -9.11
CA PRO A 35 16.67 -13.84 -7.83
C PRO A 35 17.29 -14.52 -6.59
N CYS A 36 17.71 -15.78 -6.71
CA CYS A 36 18.40 -16.50 -5.65
C CYS A 36 19.75 -15.86 -5.25
N MET A 37 20.48 -15.30 -6.22
CA MET A 37 21.75 -14.60 -5.97
C MET A 37 21.49 -13.23 -5.36
N ILE A 38 20.50 -12.49 -5.86
CA ILE A 38 20.08 -11.20 -5.29
C ILE A 38 19.71 -11.36 -3.80
N SER A 39 18.97 -12.42 -3.48
CA SER A 39 18.58 -12.75 -2.10
C SER A 39 19.81 -12.91 -1.19
N ARG A 40 20.83 -13.64 -1.64
CA ARG A 40 22.07 -13.86 -0.88
C ARG A 40 22.93 -12.60 -0.78
N GLU A 41 23.11 -11.89 -1.89
CA GLU A 41 23.94 -10.66 -1.96
C GLU A 41 23.38 -9.56 -1.07
N LEU A 42 22.07 -9.30 -1.15
CA LEU A 42 21.43 -8.25 -0.36
C LEU A 42 20.96 -8.72 1.02
N ARG A 43 21.15 -10.01 1.34
CA ARG A 43 20.68 -10.65 2.58
C ARG A 43 19.18 -10.41 2.81
N VAL A 44 18.39 -10.41 1.74
CA VAL A 44 16.92 -10.28 1.78
C VAL A 44 16.31 -11.64 1.49
N SER A 45 15.22 -12.00 2.17
CA SER A 45 14.55 -13.29 1.94
C SER A 45 14.10 -13.43 0.49
N HIS A 46 14.24 -14.64 -0.07
CA HIS A 46 13.89 -14.95 -1.46
C HIS A 46 12.44 -14.54 -1.79
N GLY A 47 11.49 -14.82 -0.89
CA GLY A 47 10.09 -14.43 -1.06
C GLY A 47 9.89 -12.90 -1.13
N CYS A 48 10.70 -12.11 -0.43
CA CYS A 48 10.64 -10.65 -0.52
C CYS A 48 11.20 -10.14 -1.86
N VAL A 49 12.32 -10.71 -2.34
CA VAL A 49 12.88 -10.44 -3.68
C VAL A 49 11.84 -10.73 -4.75
N SER A 50 11.26 -11.94 -4.74
CA SER A 50 10.23 -12.36 -5.70
C SER A 50 9.02 -11.42 -5.69
N LYS A 51 8.50 -11.06 -4.50
CA LYS A 51 7.36 -10.14 -4.37
C LYS A 51 7.64 -8.74 -4.91
N ILE A 52 8.87 -8.24 -4.78
CA ILE A 52 9.25 -6.93 -5.31
C ILE A 52 9.37 -6.98 -6.83
N LEU A 53 10.01 -8.03 -7.37
CA LEU A 53 10.18 -8.19 -8.81
C LEU A 53 8.84 -8.37 -9.53
N ASN A 54 7.94 -9.21 -9.00
CA ASN A 54 6.62 -9.42 -9.59
C ASN A 54 5.82 -8.10 -9.62
N ARG A 55 5.78 -7.36 -8.49
CA ARG A 55 5.11 -6.05 -8.46
C ARG A 55 5.72 -5.07 -9.46
N TYR A 56 7.04 -5.07 -9.60
CA TYR A 56 7.72 -4.18 -10.56
C TYR A 56 7.36 -4.54 -12.00
N GLN A 57 7.24 -5.83 -12.34
CA GLN A 57 6.75 -6.27 -13.65
C GLN A 57 5.29 -5.87 -13.89
N GLU A 58 4.43 -5.96 -12.88
CA GLU A 58 3.01 -5.61 -12.97
C GLU A 58 2.76 -4.10 -13.06
N THR A 59 3.55 -3.28 -12.35
CA THR A 59 3.22 -1.86 -12.12
C THR A 59 4.30 -0.86 -12.55
N GLY A 60 5.53 -1.32 -12.82
CA GLY A 60 6.69 -0.46 -13.04
C GLY A 60 7.17 0.30 -11.80
N SER A 61 6.53 0.15 -10.64
CA SER A 61 6.82 0.94 -9.43
C SER A 61 7.67 0.17 -8.43
N ILE A 62 8.74 0.82 -7.96
CA ILE A 62 9.53 0.34 -6.82
C ILE A 62 8.93 0.71 -5.47
N LYS A 63 7.93 1.60 -5.42
CA LYS A 63 7.32 2.04 -4.16
C LYS A 63 6.52 0.88 -3.53
N PRO A 64 6.51 0.72 -2.19
CA PRO A 64 5.62 -0.24 -1.56
C PRO A 64 4.16 0.18 -1.79
N GLY A 65 3.24 -0.79 -1.70
CA GLY A 65 1.81 -0.48 -1.68
C GLY A 65 1.45 0.36 -0.45
N VAL A 66 0.29 1.02 -0.51
CA VAL A 66 -0.27 1.73 0.64
C VAL A 66 -0.53 0.73 1.77
N ILE A 67 -0.05 1.04 2.97
CA ILE A 67 -0.24 0.21 4.17
C ILE A 67 -1.16 0.95 5.13
N GLY A 68 -2.17 0.26 5.62
CA GLY A 68 -3.16 0.83 6.54
C GLY A 68 -4.31 1.51 5.81
N GLY A 69 -5.11 2.25 6.58
CA GLY A 69 -6.38 2.79 6.15
C GLY A 69 -7.54 1.81 6.40
N SER A 70 -8.75 2.35 6.43
CA SER A 70 -9.99 1.59 6.47
C SER A 70 -10.77 1.89 5.20
N LYS A 71 -11.50 0.89 4.70
CA LYS A 71 -12.56 1.17 3.74
C LYS A 71 -13.62 2.03 4.46
N PRO A 72 -14.21 3.05 3.79
CA PRO A 72 -15.31 3.80 4.36
C PRO A 72 -16.42 2.85 4.82
N ARG A 73 -16.74 2.85 6.11
CA ARG A 73 -17.79 1.98 6.68
C ARG A 73 -19.18 2.63 6.69
N VAL A 74 -19.22 3.97 6.77
CA VAL A 74 -20.46 4.75 6.94
C VAL A 74 -20.66 5.76 5.81
N ALA A 75 -19.57 6.27 5.23
CA ALA A 75 -19.60 7.10 4.03
C ALA A 75 -19.45 6.23 2.79
N THR A 76 -20.48 5.44 2.47
CA THR A 76 -20.53 4.78 1.16
C THR A 76 -20.75 5.84 0.09
N PRO A 77 -20.30 5.62 -1.17
CA PRO A 77 -20.52 6.56 -2.26
C PRO A 77 -22.01 6.94 -2.46
N GLU A 78 -22.92 6.01 -2.16
CA GLU A 78 -24.37 6.23 -2.21
C GLU A 78 -24.83 7.26 -1.16
N VAL A 79 -24.33 7.16 0.07
CA VAL A 79 -24.63 8.12 1.14
C VAL A 79 -24.03 9.48 0.80
N GLU A 80 -22.80 9.52 0.29
CA GLU A 80 -22.16 10.77 -0.15
C GLU A 80 -22.96 11.46 -1.26
N ALA A 81 -23.39 10.71 -2.28
CA ALA A 81 -24.22 11.22 -3.36
C ALA A 81 -25.56 11.76 -2.85
N LYS A 82 -26.18 11.08 -1.87
CA LYS A 82 -27.45 11.53 -1.29
C LYS A 82 -27.28 12.80 -0.45
N ILE A 83 -26.18 12.92 0.31
CA ILE A 83 -25.83 14.15 1.03
C ILE A 83 -25.63 15.31 0.04
N GLU A 84 -24.93 15.07 -1.06
CA GLU A 84 -24.68 16.09 -2.08
C GLU A 84 -25.98 16.54 -2.77
N GLN A 85 -26.88 15.60 -3.08
CA GLN A 85 -28.21 15.91 -3.60
C GLN A 85 -28.99 16.81 -2.62
N LEU A 86 -29.06 16.42 -1.34
CA LEU A 86 -29.80 17.19 -0.33
C LEU A 86 -29.24 18.61 -0.15
N LYS A 87 -27.92 18.77 -0.21
CA LYS A 87 -27.27 20.09 -0.16
C LYS A 87 -27.49 20.93 -1.42
N LYS A 88 -27.63 20.30 -2.59
CA LYS A 88 -27.96 21.00 -3.84
C LYS A 88 -29.41 21.49 -3.85
N GLU A 89 -30.33 20.68 -3.32
CA GLU A 89 -31.75 21.03 -3.21
C GLU A 89 -31.99 22.10 -2.14
N ASP A 90 -31.30 22.02 -1.00
CA ASP A 90 -31.36 23.01 0.07
C ASP A 90 -29.95 23.31 0.62
N PRO A 91 -29.31 24.40 0.15
CA PRO A 91 -27.98 24.78 0.61
C PRO A 91 -27.89 25.17 2.09
N GLN A 92 -29.02 25.46 2.76
CA GLN A 92 -29.07 25.84 4.17
C GLN A 92 -29.34 24.65 5.09
N ILE A 93 -29.50 23.44 4.54
CA ILE A 93 -29.82 22.24 5.31
C ILE A 93 -28.76 21.95 6.38
N PHE A 94 -29.21 21.79 7.63
CA PHE A 94 -28.33 21.48 8.75
C PHE A 94 -27.93 20.00 8.77
N SER A 95 -26.74 19.70 9.30
CA SER A 95 -26.18 18.33 9.33
C SER A 95 -27.10 17.30 10.01
N TRP A 96 -27.86 17.70 11.03
CA TRP A 96 -28.79 16.78 11.71
C TRP A 96 -30.02 16.47 10.84
N GLN A 97 -30.50 17.42 10.03
CA GLN A 97 -31.60 17.20 9.09
C GLN A 97 -31.19 16.25 7.96
N VAL A 98 -29.95 16.40 7.47
CA VAL A 98 -29.36 15.43 6.53
C VAL A 98 -29.32 14.04 7.16
N ARG A 99 -28.87 13.91 8.41
CA ARG A 99 -28.86 12.64 9.13
C ARG A 99 -30.26 12.03 9.25
N GLU A 100 -31.27 12.81 9.64
CA GLU A 100 -32.65 12.31 9.73
C GLU A 100 -33.18 11.80 8.39
N LYS A 101 -32.86 12.49 7.28
CA LYS A 101 -33.23 12.07 5.93
C LYS A 101 -32.48 10.83 5.43
N LEU A 102 -31.33 10.49 6.01
CA LEU A 102 -30.51 9.32 5.65
C LEU A 102 -30.81 8.07 6.50
N ILE A 103 -31.43 8.23 7.68
CA ILE A 103 -31.76 7.11 8.59
C ILE A 103 -33.13 6.51 8.28
N LYS A 104 -34.00 7.22 7.55
CA LYS A 104 -35.22 6.67 6.96
C LYS A 104 -34.92 5.88 5.70
#